data_AF-A0A7X7K430-F1
#
_entry.id   AF-A0A7X7K430-F1
#
_cell.length_a   1.000
_cell.length_b   1.000
_cell.length_c   1.000
_cell.angle_alpha   90.00
_cell.angle_beta   90.00
_cell.angle_gamma   90.00
#
_symmetry.space_group_name_H-M   'P 1'
#
loop_
_entity.id
_entity.type
_entity.pdbx_description
1 polymer ?
#
loop_
_entity_poly.entity_id
_entity_poly.type
_entity_poly.pdbx_seq_one_letter_code
_entity_poly.pdbx_strand_id
1 'polypeptide(L)'
;MQARWGQQAVARFELYHDESKEAGYWHGILLVPEAEKARLVGLLCEARDAMAYRHPLSLKNVRENKKDVCGIAESWISIGVAALASRCRAGSDPVVYWIRGQEGSREIGVLDRPIGAKFILLRERDGLRTMSGALDHGARVETTFRMAAKGGLHYLGSEEEPIHITRMHFDGHEHYRRHLSRERIVGRLQGLRDYCSISEREDLIDDRRSDHRKECVCQAYDDCQLLQLTDLLVGCFRTLLGVATKPIHAQLAYPVRQLLDRYRAGWARMRNSRWRNAF
;
A
#
# COMPACT_ATOMS: atom_id res chain seq x y z
N MET A 1 -17.62 -0.67 -41.95
CA MET A 1 -16.35 -0.32 -41.27
C MET A 1 -16.54 -0.63 -39.78
N GLN A 2 -16.33 -1.91 -39.39
CA GLN A 2 -16.53 -2.37 -38.02
C GLN A 2 -15.24 -2.12 -37.22
N ALA A 3 -15.32 -1.26 -36.21
CA ALA A 3 -14.23 -1.04 -35.28
C ALA A 3 -14.07 -2.27 -34.38
N ARG A 4 -12.97 -3.01 -34.59
CA ARG A 4 -12.46 -4.01 -33.64
C ARG A 4 -11.91 -3.27 -32.42
N TRP A 5 -12.76 -2.97 -31.45
CA TRP A 5 -12.30 -2.69 -30.10
C TRP A 5 -12.08 -4.03 -29.42
N GLY A 6 -10.83 -4.46 -29.33
CA GLY A 6 -10.48 -5.54 -28.41
C GLY A 6 -10.86 -5.08 -27.00
N GLN A 7 -11.70 -5.84 -26.31
CA GLN A 7 -11.95 -5.66 -24.89
C GLN A 7 -10.61 -5.85 -24.16
N GLN A 8 -9.91 -4.74 -23.92
CA GLN A 8 -8.72 -4.75 -23.10
C GLN A 8 -9.18 -5.04 -21.66
N ALA A 9 -8.73 -6.15 -21.10
CA ALA A 9 -9.16 -6.59 -19.77
C ALA A 9 -8.79 -5.50 -18.75
N VAL A 10 -9.79 -4.94 -18.08
CA VAL A 10 -9.56 -3.91 -17.05
C VAL A 10 -8.87 -4.57 -15.87
N ALA A 11 -7.74 -4.00 -15.43
CA ALA A 11 -7.01 -4.54 -14.29
C ALA A 11 -7.78 -4.26 -12.99
N ARG A 12 -8.08 -5.32 -12.26
CA ARG A 12 -8.89 -5.31 -11.04
C ARG A 12 -7.98 -5.27 -9.82
N PHE A 13 -8.24 -4.33 -8.92
CA PHE A 13 -7.43 -4.10 -7.72
C PHE A 13 -8.30 -4.07 -6.47
N GLU A 14 -7.77 -4.62 -5.40
CA GLU A 14 -8.22 -4.30 -4.05
C GLU A 14 -7.33 -3.21 -3.46
N LEU A 15 -7.95 -2.32 -2.69
CA LEU A 15 -7.31 -1.16 -2.09
C LEU A 15 -7.15 -1.39 -0.59
N TYR A 16 -5.95 -1.17 -0.05
CA TYR A 16 -5.64 -1.27 1.37
C TYR A 16 -5.17 0.09 1.87
N HIS A 17 -5.83 0.63 2.89
CA HIS A 17 -5.59 1.97 3.41
C HIS A 17 -5.13 1.92 4.86
N ASP A 18 -4.07 2.67 5.16
CA ASP A 18 -3.66 2.99 6.52
C ASP A 18 -3.12 4.43 6.61
N GLU A 19 -2.90 4.91 7.84
CA GLU A 19 -2.62 6.29 8.16
C GLU A 19 -1.49 6.50 9.17
N SER A 20 -0.83 7.65 9.07
CA SER A 20 0.11 8.09 10.09
C SER A 20 -0.13 9.55 10.46
N LYS A 21 -0.15 9.83 11.77
CA LYS A 21 -0.47 11.17 12.33
C LYS A 21 0.80 11.96 12.72
N GLU A 22 1.97 11.46 12.36
CA GLU A 22 3.27 12.04 12.73
C GLU A 22 3.67 13.15 11.76
N ALA A 23 3.88 14.36 12.29
CA ALA A 23 4.21 15.57 11.52
C ALA A 23 3.24 15.85 10.35
N GLY A 24 1.94 15.65 10.56
CA GLY A 24 0.89 15.82 9.55
C GLY A 24 -0.02 14.60 9.50
N TYR A 25 -0.93 14.55 8.53
CA TYR A 25 -1.80 13.40 8.29
C TYR A 25 -1.41 12.70 6.99
N TRP A 26 -0.89 11.50 7.09
CA TRP A 26 -0.46 10.70 5.95
C TRP A 26 -1.52 9.65 5.64
N HIS A 27 -1.92 9.54 4.38
CA HIS A 27 -2.63 8.37 3.85
C HIS A 27 -1.66 7.56 3.00
N GLY A 28 -1.53 6.27 3.27
CA GLY A 28 -1.00 5.32 2.29
C GLY A 28 -2.08 4.38 1.80
N ILE A 29 -2.08 4.18 0.50
CA ILE A 29 -3.06 3.36 -0.18
C ILE A 29 -2.28 2.38 -1.06
N LEU A 30 -2.29 1.11 -0.71
CA LEU A 30 -1.73 0.03 -1.51
C LEU A 30 -2.82 -0.55 -2.40
N LEU A 31 -2.60 -0.53 -3.71
CA LEU A 31 -3.45 -1.19 -4.70
C LEU A 31 -2.80 -2.53 -5.06
N VAL A 32 -3.49 -3.63 -4.77
CA VAL A 32 -3.03 -4.98 -5.05
C VAL A 32 -3.87 -5.59 -6.16
N PRO A 33 -3.29 -6.03 -7.29
CA PRO A 33 -4.04 -6.73 -8.32
C PRO A 33 -4.68 -8.01 -7.75
N GLU A 34 -5.98 -8.20 -7.99
CA GLU A 34 -6.71 -9.39 -7.49
C GLU A 34 -6.01 -10.69 -7.91
N ALA A 35 -5.54 -10.75 -9.15
CA ALA A 35 -4.85 -11.92 -9.72
C ALA A 35 -3.52 -12.25 -9.03
N GLU A 36 -2.88 -11.29 -8.36
CA GLU A 36 -1.56 -11.46 -7.73
C GLU A 36 -1.61 -11.38 -6.20
N LYS A 37 -2.80 -11.14 -5.62
CA LYS A 37 -3.02 -11.04 -4.18
C LYS A 37 -2.48 -12.27 -3.43
N ALA A 38 -2.89 -13.47 -3.84
CA ALA A 38 -2.47 -14.71 -3.20
C ALA A 38 -0.95 -14.91 -3.26
N ARG A 39 -0.31 -14.51 -4.37
CA ARG A 39 1.15 -14.62 -4.51
C ARG A 39 1.87 -13.65 -3.58
N LEU A 40 1.42 -12.40 -3.49
CA LEU A 40 2.00 -11.43 -2.56
C LEU A 40 1.83 -11.88 -1.11
N VAL A 41 0.65 -12.34 -0.72
CA VAL A 41 0.39 -12.86 0.63
C VAL A 41 1.26 -14.09 0.92
N GLY A 42 1.42 -14.99 -0.04
CA GLY A 42 2.32 -16.15 0.07
C GLY A 42 3.74 -15.75 0.47
N LEU A 43 4.34 -14.76 -0.21
CA LEU A 43 5.67 -14.25 0.12
C LEU A 43 5.74 -13.66 1.54
N LEU A 44 4.70 -12.94 1.97
CA LEU A 44 4.62 -12.38 3.32
C LEU A 44 4.53 -13.49 4.39
N CYS A 45 3.80 -14.56 4.10
CA CYS A 45 3.67 -15.75 4.95
C CYS A 45 4.97 -16.55 5.01
N GLU A 46 5.65 -16.75 3.89
CA GLU A 46 6.98 -17.37 3.84
C GLU A 46 7.97 -16.62 4.75
N ALA A 47 7.96 -15.30 4.70
CA ALA A 47 8.80 -14.49 5.59
C ALA A 47 8.41 -14.68 7.07
N ARG A 48 7.12 -14.81 7.39
CA ARG A 48 6.66 -15.12 8.76
C ARG A 48 7.12 -16.48 9.21
N ASP A 49 7.07 -17.48 8.33
CA ASP A 49 7.48 -18.85 8.61
C ASP A 49 8.99 -18.93 8.88
N ALA A 50 9.79 -18.29 8.02
CA ALA A 50 11.24 -18.22 8.17
C ALA A 50 11.69 -17.57 9.49
N MET A 51 10.91 -16.64 10.03
CA MET A 51 11.15 -15.96 11.31
C MET A 51 10.37 -16.57 12.49
N ALA A 52 9.51 -17.57 12.25
CA ALA A 52 8.49 -18.07 13.17
C ALA A 52 7.65 -16.97 13.86
N TYR A 53 7.34 -15.88 13.15
CA TYR A 53 6.66 -14.72 13.70
C TYR A 53 5.15 -14.71 13.41
N ARG A 54 4.34 -14.98 14.44
CA ARG A 54 2.87 -15.15 14.36
C ARG A 54 2.05 -13.98 14.91
N HIS A 55 2.69 -12.85 15.22
CA HIS A 55 1.99 -11.70 15.78
C HIS A 55 1.72 -10.63 14.71
N PRO A 56 0.73 -9.75 14.89
CA PRO A 56 0.54 -8.59 14.03
C PRO A 56 1.82 -7.75 13.96
N LEU A 57 2.14 -7.33 12.75
CA LEU A 57 3.27 -6.47 12.46
C LEU A 57 2.76 -5.04 12.32
N SER A 58 3.48 -4.11 12.93
CA SER A 58 3.21 -2.68 12.79
C SER A 58 4.50 -1.92 13.05
N LEU A 59 4.72 -0.81 12.34
CA LEU A 59 5.96 -0.07 12.46
C LEU A 59 6.18 0.42 13.91
N LYS A 60 5.09 0.76 14.61
CA LYS A 60 5.15 1.21 16.03
C LYS A 60 5.76 0.18 16.98
N ASN A 61 5.69 -1.11 16.62
CA ASN A 61 6.19 -2.22 17.43
C ASN A 61 7.66 -2.54 17.17
N VAL A 62 8.24 -2.00 16.09
CA VAL A 62 9.65 -2.18 15.74
C VAL A 62 10.51 -1.38 16.71
N ARG A 63 11.48 -2.07 17.33
CA ARG A 63 12.46 -1.50 18.25
C ARG A 63 13.80 -2.22 18.07
N GLU A 64 14.90 -1.50 18.23
CA GLU A 64 16.27 -2.04 18.02
C GLU A 64 16.54 -3.32 18.83
N ASN A 65 15.98 -3.42 20.04
CA ASN A 65 16.14 -4.59 20.90
C ASN A 65 15.24 -5.79 20.54
N LYS A 66 14.35 -5.66 19.55
CA LYS A 66 13.45 -6.72 19.09
C LYS A 66 13.89 -7.22 17.71
N LYS A 67 14.95 -8.03 17.70
CA LYS A 67 15.58 -8.54 16.47
C LYS A 67 14.59 -9.24 15.54
N ASP A 68 13.71 -10.08 16.09
CA ASP A 68 12.73 -10.84 15.30
C ASP A 68 11.74 -9.92 14.59
N VAL A 69 11.22 -8.92 15.31
CA VAL A 69 10.28 -7.92 14.76
C VAL A 69 10.96 -7.05 13.69
N CYS A 70 12.24 -6.71 13.89
CA CYS A 70 13.01 -5.98 12.89
C CYS A 70 13.25 -6.84 11.64
N GLY A 71 13.64 -8.11 11.80
CA GLY A 71 13.93 -9.01 10.69
C GLY A 71 12.71 -9.28 9.81
N ILE A 72 11.53 -9.51 10.43
CA ILE A 72 10.30 -9.68 9.67
C ILE A 72 9.87 -8.37 8.98
N ALA A 73 10.01 -7.22 9.64
CA ALA A 73 9.72 -5.92 9.04
C ALA A 73 10.63 -5.62 7.84
N GLU A 74 11.94 -5.87 7.95
CA GLU A 74 12.89 -5.75 6.84
C GLU A 74 12.47 -6.59 5.63
N SER A 75 12.06 -7.84 5.88
CA SER A 75 11.64 -8.77 4.83
C SER A 75 10.35 -8.31 4.15
N TRP A 76 9.35 -7.92 4.95
CA TRP A 76 8.07 -7.42 4.44
C TRP A 76 8.21 -6.12 3.64
N ILE A 77 9.04 -5.18 4.10
CA ILE A 77 9.32 -3.94 3.36
C ILE A 77 10.03 -4.24 2.05
N SER A 78 10.99 -5.18 2.06
CA SER A 78 11.66 -5.63 0.83
C SER A 78 10.69 -6.23 -0.18
N ILE A 79 9.84 -7.16 0.26
CA ILE A 79 8.80 -7.78 -0.55
C ILE A 79 7.83 -6.71 -1.07
N GLY A 80 7.39 -5.78 -0.22
CA GLY A 80 6.52 -4.68 -0.60
C GLY A 80 7.10 -3.80 -1.71
N VAL A 81 8.36 -3.38 -1.58
CA VAL A 81 9.04 -2.57 -2.61
C VAL A 81 9.25 -3.37 -3.91
N ALA A 82 9.56 -4.66 -3.81
CA ALA A 82 9.64 -5.54 -4.97
C ALA A 82 8.28 -5.70 -5.66
N ALA A 83 7.19 -5.81 -4.90
CA ALA A 83 5.82 -5.94 -5.41
C ALA A 83 5.34 -4.71 -6.20
N LEU A 84 5.89 -3.52 -5.90
CA LEU A 84 5.65 -2.30 -6.66
C LEU A 84 6.32 -2.29 -8.05
N ALA A 85 7.15 -3.27 -8.39
CA ALA A 85 7.68 -3.33 -9.74
C ALA A 85 6.53 -3.59 -10.73
N SER A 86 6.41 -2.73 -11.75
CA SER A 86 5.43 -2.84 -12.83
C SER A 86 5.97 -3.60 -14.05
N ARG A 87 7.30 -3.82 -14.14
CA ARG A 87 7.93 -4.53 -15.27
C ARG A 87 9.12 -5.36 -14.81
N CYS A 88 9.19 -6.61 -15.28
CA CYS A 88 10.40 -7.42 -15.30
C CYS A 88 10.82 -7.52 -16.78
N ARG A 89 11.81 -6.73 -17.23
CA ARG A 89 12.24 -6.82 -18.64
C ARG A 89 13.18 -8.02 -18.81
N ALA A 90 12.96 -8.81 -19.87
CA ALA A 90 13.94 -9.78 -20.32
C ALA A 90 15.27 -9.07 -20.61
N GLY A 91 16.37 -9.56 -20.04
CA GLY A 91 17.70 -8.95 -20.14
C GLY A 91 17.97 -7.77 -19.17
N SER A 92 17.09 -7.51 -18.19
CA SER A 92 17.36 -6.57 -17.09
C SER A 92 17.56 -7.31 -15.77
N ASP A 93 18.23 -6.66 -14.79
CA ASP A 93 18.45 -7.29 -13.48
C ASP A 93 17.12 -7.74 -12.86
N PRO A 94 17.06 -8.94 -12.25
CA PRO A 94 15.85 -9.44 -11.61
C PRO A 94 15.30 -8.47 -10.56
N VAL A 95 13.98 -8.47 -10.35
CA VAL A 95 13.39 -7.82 -9.18
C VAL A 95 13.63 -8.75 -8.00
N VAL A 96 14.55 -8.34 -7.12
CA VAL A 96 14.93 -9.11 -5.94
C VAL A 96 14.20 -8.62 -4.69
N TYR A 97 13.91 -9.55 -3.80
CA TYR A 97 13.51 -9.28 -2.42
C TYR A 97 14.36 -10.15 -1.51
N TRP A 98 14.27 -9.95 -0.20
CA TRP A 98 14.96 -10.80 0.76
C TRP A 98 14.06 -11.21 1.91
N ILE A 99 14.34 -12.40 2.43
CA ILE A 99 13.71 -12.96 3.61
C ILE A 99 14.80 -13.23 4.66
N ARG A 100 14.55 -12.78 5.89
CA ARG A 100 15.38 -13.08 7.05
C ARG A 100 14.96 -14.42 7.67
N GLY A 101 15.93 -15.19 8.14
CA GLY A 101 15.71 -16.35 9.00
C GLY A 101 16.07 -16.07 10.46
N GLN A 102 15.67 -16.97 11.37
CA GLN A 102 15.83 -16.82 12.83
C GLN A 102 17.29 -16.58 13.29
N GLU A 103 18.27 -17.14 12.60
CA GLU A 103 19.70 -17.00 12.93
C GLU A 103 20.36 -15.80 12.22
N GLY A 104 19.57 -14.89 11.67
CA GLY A 104 20.07 -13.74 10.91
C GLY A 104 20.49 -14.07 9.47
N SER A 105 20.30 -15.32 9.04
CA SER A 105 20.42 -15.73 7.64
C SER A 105 19.54 -14.86 6.75
N ARG A 106 19.96 -14.70 5.50
CA ARG A 106 19.25 -13.89 4.51
C ARG A 106 19.18 -14.65 3.21
N GLU A 107 17.96 -14.99 2.81
CA GLU A 107 17.67 -15.57 1.52
C GLU A 107 17.30 -14.46 0.53
N ILE A 108 17.79 -14.56 -0.70
CA ILE A 108 17.45 -13.64 -1.79
C ILE A 108 16.44 -14.34 -2.68
N GLY A 109 15.24 -13.79 -2.76
CA GLY A 109 14.22 -14.22 -3.69
C GLY A 109 14.22 -13.36 -4.96
N VAL A 110 13.72 -13.92 -6.05
CA VAL A 110 13.56 -13.25 -7.35
C VAL A 110 12.10 -13.35 -7.77
N LEU A 111 11.51 -12.23 -8.17
CA LEU A 111 10.21 -12.24 -8.85
C LEU A 111 10.41 -12.57 -10.34
N ASP A 112 9.91 -13.72 -10.75
CA ASP A 112 9.87 -14.20 -12.13
C ASP A 112 8.99 -13.32 -13.03
N ARG A 113 7.93 -12.75 -12.46
CA ARG A 113 7.06 -11.76 -13.10
C ARG A 113 6.63 -10.66 -12.11
N PRO A 114 6.21 -9.48 -12.57
CA PRO A 114 5.72 -8.42 -11.69
C PRO A 114 4.56 -8.90 -10.80
N ILE A 115 4.49 -8.39 -9.57
CA ILE A 115 3.21 -8.38 -8.82
C ILE A 115 2.35 -7.24 -9.37
N GLY A 116 2.97 -6.09 -9.71
CA GLY A 116 2.25 -4.95 -10.28
C GLY A 116 1.39 -4.20 -9.26
N ALA A 117 1.72 -4.29 -7.98
CA ALA A 117 1.11 -3.47 -6.96
C ALA A 117 1.44 -1.99 -7.19
N LYS A 118 0.59 -1.10 -6.71
CA LYS A 118 0.80 0.35 -6.80
C LYS A 118 0.60 0.97 -5.42
N PHE A 119 1.30 2.04 -5.11
CA PHE A 119 1.20 2.70 -3.82
C PHE A 119 0.94 4.20 -4.00
N ILE A 120 -0.11 4.72 -3.37
CA ILE A 120 -0.42 6.15 -3.35
C ILE A 120 -0.10 6.67 -1.96
N LEU A 121 0.62 7.78 -1.90
CA LEU A 121 0.91 8.47 -0.65
C LEU A 121 0.46 9.93 -0.75
N LEU A 122 -0.31 10.37 0.23
CA LEU A 122 -0.71 11.77 0.38
C LEU A 122 -0.42 12.24 1.81
N ARG A 123 0.18 13.41 1.95
CA ARG A 123 0.35 14.12 3.22
C ARG A 123 -0.49 15.38 3.24
N GLU A 124 -1.47 15.43 4.13
CA GLU A 124 -2.08 16.67 4.57
C GLU A 124 -1.17 17.29 5.65
N ARG A 125 -0.66 18.49 5.40
CA ARG A 125 0.44 19.07 6.19
C ARG A 125 -0.03 19.58 7.54
N ASP A 126 -1.26 20.07 7.62
CA ASP A 126 -1.81 20.69 8.83
C ASP A 126 -2.47 19.68 9.78
N GLY A 127 -2.39 18.39 9.48
CA GLY A 127 -2.95 17.34 10.32
C GLY A 127 -4.48 17.41 10.42
N LEU A 128 -5.16 17.81 9.35
CA LEU A 128 -6.61 18.00 9.24
C LEU A 128 -7.16 19.17 10.08
N ARG A 129 -6.29 20.03 10.63
CA ARG A 129 -6.70 21.13 11.52
C ARG A 129 -7.47 22.24 10.80
N THR A 130 -7.10 22.52 9.56
CA THR A 130 -7.67 23.61 8.75
C THR A 130 -8.98 23.24 8.04
N MET A 131 -9.43 21.98 8.17
CA MET A 131 -10.68 21.49 7.57
C MET A 131 -11.91 21.82 8.43
N SER A 132 -12.20 23.10 8.58
CA SER A 132 -13.30 23.64 9.41
C SER A 132 -14.71 23.27 8.93
N GLY A 133 -14.88 22.85 7.67
CA GLY A 133 -16.18 22.48 7.08
C GLY A 133 -16.61 21.02 7.26
N ALA A 134 -15.83 20.17 7.94
CA ALA A 134 -16.15 18.75 8.13
C ALA A 134 -16.82 18.49 9.49
N LEU A 135 -17.92 17.72 9.46
CA LEU A 135 -18.80 17.43 10.59
C LEU A 135 -18.08 16.76 11.78
N ASP A 136 -17.12 15.88 11.53
CA ASP A 136 -16.36 15.16 12.55
C ASP A 136 -14.93 14.78 12.08
N HIS A 137 -14.15 14.10 12.92
CA HIS A 137 -12.81 13.63 12.58
C HIS A 137 -12.82 12.66 11.38
N GLY A 138 -13.66 11.62 11.42
CA GLY A 138 -13.77 10.64 10.34
C GLY A 138 -14.14 11.29 9.00
N ALA A 139 -14.97 12.33 9.02
CA ALA A 139 -15.41 13.09 7.85
C ALA A 139 -14.25 13.85 7.19
N ARG A 140 -13.27 14.30 7.98
CA ARG A 140 -12.02 14.89 7.47
C ARG A 140 -11.16 13.81 6.82
N VAL A 141 -10.96 12.69 7.51
CA VAL A 141 -10.20 11.53 7.02
C VAL A 141 -10.76 11.02 5.69
N GLU A 142 -12.07 10.78 5.60
CA GLU A 142 -12.74 10.34 4.37
C GLU A 142 -12.58 11.34 3.22
N THR A 143 -12.55 12.64 3.55
CA THR A 143 -12.38 13.70 2.54
C THR A 143 -10.97 13.70 1.98
N THR A 144 -9.95 13.67 2.84
CA THR A 144 -8.54 13.65 2.40
C THR A 144 -8.16 12.31 1.77
N PHE A 145 -8.73 11.20 2.26
CA PHE A 145 -8.65 9.89 1.60
C PHE A 145 -9.19 9.98 0.17
N ARG A 146 -10.40 10.54 -0.03
CA ARG A 146 -11.01 10.68 -1.36
C ARG A 146 -10.14 11.52 -2.31
N MET A 147 -9.50 12.57 -1.79
CA MET A 147 -8.54 13.37 -2.57
C MET A 147 -7.31 12.54 -2.98
N ALA A 148 -6.74 11.77 -2.04
CA ALA A 148 -5.62 10.88 -2.30
C ALA A 148 -5.96 9.79 -3.31
N ALA A 149 -7.07 9.08 -3.11
CA ALA A 149 -7.56 8.04 -4.00
C ALA A 149 -7.80 8.59 -5.40
N LYS A 150 -8.54 9.70 -5.55
CA LYS A 150 -8.80 10.31 -6.87
C LYS A 150 -7.50 10.67 -7.59
N GLY A 151 -6.63 11.44 -6.93
CA GLY A 151 -5.39 11.91 -7.53
C GLY A 151 -4.46 10.75 -7.89
N GLY A 152 -4.31 9.79 -6.99
CA GLY A 152 -3.46 8.62 -7.18
C GLY A 152 -3.96 7.69 -8.29
N LEU A 153 -5.26 7.39 -8.36
CA LEU A 153 -5.83 6.58 -9.44
C LEU A 153 -5.62 7.24 -10.80
N HIS A 154 -5.86 8.56 -10.90
CA HIS A 154 -5.61 9.30 -12.14
C HIS A 154 -4.14 9.31 -12.54
N TYR A 155 -3.25 9.40 -11.56
CA TYR A 155 -1.81 9.45 -11.80
C TYR A 155 -1.22 8.09 -12.20
N LEU A 156 -1.72 7.01 -11.62
CA LEU A 156 -1.17 5.66 -11.78
C LEU A 156 -1.83 4.84 -12.89
N GLY A 157 -3.05 5.19 -13.31
CA GLY A 157 -3.77 4.57 -14.41
C GLY A 157 -3.62 5.34 -15.73
N SER A 158 -3.96 4.68 -16.83
CA SER A 158 -4.10 5.29 -18.16
C SER A 158 -5.11 4.51 -19.00
N GLU A 159 -5.43 4.98 -20.20
CA GLU A 159 -6.28 4.24 -21.15
C GLU A 159 -5.71 2.85 -21.47
N GLU A 160 -4.38 2.71 -21.52
CA GLU A 160 -3.71 1.42 -21.78
C GLU A 160 -3.61 0.53 -20.53
N GLU A 161 -3.59 1.14 -19.34
CA GLU A 161 -3.50 0.47 -18.03
C GLU A 161 -4.65 0.96 -17.12
N PRO A 162 -5.91 0.60 -17.42
CA PRO A 162 -7.06 1.05 -16.65
C PRO A 162 -7.11 0.38 -15.28
N ILE A 163 -7.66 1.08 -14.29
CA ILE A 163 -7.75 0.64 -12.89
C ILE A 163 -9.22 0.52 -12.48
N HIS A 164 -9.61 -0.66 -12.01
CA HIS A 164 -10.91 -0.90 -11.39
C HIS A 164 -10.74 -1.34 -9.93
N ILE A 165 -11.25 -0.56 -8.99
CA ILE A 165 -11.24 -0.89 -7.56
C ILE A 165 -12.44 -1.75 -7.21
N THR A 166 -12.18 -2.94 -6.67
CA THR A 166 -13.23 -3.94 -6.40
C THR A 166 -13.61 -4.01 -4.93
N ARG A 167 -12.65 -3.74 -4.04
CA ARG A 167 -12.82 -3.62 -2.58
C ARG A 167 -11.86 -2.58 -1.99
N MET A 168 -12.23 -2.05 -0.84
CA MET A 168 -11.46 -1.12 -0.03
C MET A 168 -11.39 -1.61 1.41
N HIS A 169 -10.17 -1.80 1.90
CA HIS A 169 -9.86 -2.30 3.23
C HIS A 169 -9.24 -1.18 4.05
N PHE A 170 -9.77 -0.93 5.25
CA PHE A 170 -9.28 0.09 6.18
C PHE A 170 -8.96 -0.55 7.52
N ASP A 171 -7.87 -0.13 8.18
CA ASP A 171 -7.50 -0.71 9.48
C ASP A 171 -8.24 -0.09 10.67
N GLY A 172 -9.41 -0.65 11.00
CA GLY A 172 -10.10 -0.40 12.27
C GLY A 172 -10.82 0.94 12.37
N HIS A 173 -12.15 0.93 12.22
CA HIS A 173 -13.00 2.12 12.30
C HIS A 173 -13.00 2.82 13.66
N GLU A 174 -12.55 2.16 14.73
CA GLU A 174 -12.54 2.75 16.08
C GLU A 174 -11.65 3.99 16.16
N HIS A 175 -10.62 4.08 15.32
CA HIS A 175 -9.76 5.25 15.20
C HIS A 175 -10.48 6.46 14.60
N TYR A 176 -11.56 6.24 13.85
CA TYR A 176 -12.45 7.27 13.30
C TYR A 176 -13.63 7.61 14.22
N ARG A 177 -13.80 6.85 15.31
CA ARG A 177 -14.93 6.94 16.28
C ARG A 177 -16.30 6.58 15.68
N ARG A 178 -16.34 6.04 14.46
CA ARG A 178 -17.53 5.54 13.76
C ARG A 178 -17.10 4.71 12.54
N HIS A 179 -18.00 3.90 12.02
CA HIS A 179 -17.83 3.26 10.72
C HIS A 179 -17.64 4.28 9.60
N LEU A 180 -16.88 3.87 8.58
CA LEU A 180 -16.66 4.67 7.38
C LEU A 180 -17.92 4.74 6.53
N SER A 181 -18.13 5.90 5.91
CA SER A 181 -19.31 6.15 5.07
C SER A 181 -18.98 5.91 3.60
N ARG A 182 -19.55 4.84 3.01
CA ARG A 182 -19.51 4.57 1.56
C ARG A 182 -19.97 5.77 0.75
N GLU A 183 -21.02 6.45 1.18
CA GLU A 183 -21.53 7.65 0.51
C GLU A 183 -20.49 8.78 0.49
N ARG A 184 -19.79 9.00 1.60
CA ARG A 184 -18.76 10.05 1.68
C ARG A 184 -17.49 9.70 0.92
N ILE A 185 -17.12 8.43 0.88
CA ILE A 185 -15.91 7.96 0.19
C ILE A 185 -16.16 7.85 -1.32
N VAL A 186 -17.22 7.16 -1.73
CA VAL A 186 -17.51 6.80 -3.12
C VAL A 186 -18.60 7.67 -3.73
N GLY A 187 -19.73 7.87 -3.06
CA GLY A 187 -20.84 8.69 -3.60
C GLY A 187 -20.42 10.13 -3.92
N ARG A 188 -19.49 10.69 -3.13
CA ARG A 188 -18.89 12.01 -3.36
C ARG A 188 -17.66 12.02 -4.27
N LEU A 189 -17.21 10.86 -4.75
CA LEU A 189 -16.06 10.75 -5.65
C LEU A 189 -16.51 10.98 -7.10
N GLN A 190 -16.58 12.25 -7.46
CA GLN A 190 -17.04 12.70 -8.78
C GLN A 190 -15.87 12.94 -9.73
N GLY A 191 -16.11 12.77 -11.04
CA GLY A 191 -15.14 13.08 -12.10
C GLY A 191 -13.88 12.22 -12.07
N LEU A 192 -14.05 10.90 -11.90
CA LEU A 192 -13.02 9.94 -12.25
C LEU A 192 -12.82 9.94 -13.77
N ARG A 193 -11.58 9.75 -14.23
CA ARG A 193 -11.28 9.55 -15.65
C ARG A 193 -11.85 8.21 -16.12
N ASP A 194 -12.14 8.08 -17.41
CA ASP A 194 -12.82 6.91 -17.99
C ASP A 194 -12.07 5.58 -17.73
N TYR A 195 -10.74 5.63 -17.66
CA TYR A 195 -9.89 4.50 -17.31
C TYR A 195 -9.83 4.16 -15.81
N CYS A 196 -10.56 4.88 -14.94
CA CYS A 196 -10.64 4.65 -13.50
C CYS A 196 -12.09 4.39 -13.09
N SER A 197 -12.33 3.25 -12.43
CA SER A 197 -13.67 2.92 -11.92
C SER A 197 -13.60 2.25 -10.55
N ILE A 198 -14.73 2.27 -9.84
CA ILE A 198 -14.90 1.67 -8.51
C ILE A 198 -16.17 0.84 -8.54
N SER A 199 -16.11 -0.35 -7.96
CA SER A 199 -17.24 -1.27 -7.89
C SER A 199 -18.40 -0.69 -7.08
N GLU A 200 -19.62 -0.99 -7.52
CA GLU A 200 -20.85 -0.53 -6.86
C GLU A 200 -21.35 -1.48 -5.77
N ARG A 201 -20.61 -2.55 -5.48
CA ARG A 201 -20.97 -3.54 -4.45
C ARG A 201 -21.32 -2.90 -3.11
N GLU A 202 -22.23 -3.54 -2.38
CA GLU A 202 -22.62 -3.12 -1.03
C GLU A 202 -21.49 -3.37 -0.02
N ASP A 203 -20.80 -4.50 -0.15
CA ASP A 203 -19.67 -4.93 0.69
C ASP A 203 -18.32 -4.35 0.22
N LEU A 204 -18.33 -3.17 -0.40
CA LEU A 204 -17.15 -2.53 -0.97
C LEU A 204 -16.12 -2.13 0.09
N ILE A 205 -16.58 -1.70 1.27
CA ILE A 205 -15.73 -1.21 2.35
C ILE A 205 -15.73 -2.20 3.50
N ASP A 206 -14.54 -2.65 3.88
CA ASP A 206 -14.30 -3.39 5.12
C ASP A 206 -13.40 -2.55 6.04
N ASP A 207 -13.93 -2.12 7.18
CA ASP A 207 -13.25 -1.26 8.17
C ASP A 207 -13.01 -1.97 9.51
N ARG A 208 -13.03 -3.31 9.49
CA ARG A 208 -12.63 -4.15 10.63
C ARG A 208 -11.11 -4.14 10.79
N ARG A 209 -10.62 -4.65 11.93
CA ARG A 209 -9.20 -4.55 12.31
C ARG A 209 -8.28 -5.48 11.51
N SER A 210 -7.00 -5.11 11.42
CA SER A 210 -5.92 -5.93 10.85
C SER A 210 -5.27 -6.92 11.84
N ASP A 211 -5.70 -6.95 13.11
CA ASP A 211 -5.19 -7.92 14.10
C ASP A 211 -5.82 -9.30 13.87
N HIS A 212 -5.15 -10.09 13.02
CA HIS A 212 -5.55 -11.44 12.64
C HIS A 212 -5.67 -12.46 13.78
N ARG A 213 -5.35 -12.10 15.03
CA ARG A 213 -5.59 -12.95 16.21
C ARG A 213 -6.98 -12.75 16.81
N LYS A 214 -7.74 -11.78 16.31
CA LYS A 214 -9.07 -11.42 16.81
C LYS A 214 -10.16 -11.81 15.82
N GLU A 215 -10.30 -13.12 15.59
CA GLU A 215 -11.11 -13.72 14.52
C GLU A 215 -12.53 -13.13 14.36
N CYS A 216 -13.21 -12.77 15.45
CA CYS A 216 -14.58 -12.25 15.38
C CYS A 216 -14.71 -10.77 14.95
N VAL A 217 -13.61 -10.00 14.93
CA VAL A 217 -13.62 -8.55 14.69
C VAL A 217 -12.53 -8.08 13.74
N CYS A 218 -11.80 -9.01 13.14
CA CYS A 218 -10.78 -8.73 12.13
C CYS A 218 -11.30 -9.00 10.71
N GLN A 219 -10.55 -8.50 9.74
CA GLN A 219 -10.75 -8.86 8.33
C GLN A 219 -10.24 -10.28 8.08
N ALA A 220 -10.38 -10.78 6.84
CA ALA A 220 -9.77 -12.05 6.47
C ALA A 220 -8.25 -12.00 6.68
N TYR A 221 -7.64 -13.15 6.96
CA TYR A 221 -6.23 -13.24 7.32
C TYR A 221 -5.31 -12.57 6.28
N ASP A 222 -5.56 -12.82 5.00
CA ASP A 222 -4.81 -12.26 3.87
C ASP A 222 -4.90 -10.73 3.84
N ASP A 223 -6.10 -10.19 4.04
CA ASP A 223 -6.36 -8.75 4.07
C ASP A 223 -5.64 -8.09 5.25
N CYS A 224 -5.64 -8.77 6.40
CA CYS A 224 -4.89 -8.34 7.57
C CYS A 224 -3.38 -8.24 7.27
N GLN A 225 -2.81 -9.16 6.48
CA GLN A 225 -1.39 -9.09 6.12
C GLN A 225 -1.11 -7.87 5.22
N LEU A 226 -2.00 -7.57 4.27
CA LEU A 226 -1.84 -6.47 3.34
C LEU A 226 -2.07 -5.10 3.99
N LEU A 227 -2.98 -5.00 4.97
CA LEU A 227 -3.11 -3.81 5.83
C LEU A 227 -1.84 -3.57 6.64
N GLN A 228 -1.30 -4.60 7.28
CA GLN A 228 -0.04 -4.50 8.04
C GLN A 228 1.15 -4.13 7.13
N LEU A 229 1.20 -4.65 5.89
CA LEU A 229 2.18 -4.22 4.90
C LEU A 229 2.01 -2.74 4.54
N THR A 230 0.76 -2.28 4.43
CA THR A 230 0.43 -0.87 4.16
C THR A 230 0.94 0.06 5.27
N ASP A 231 0.74 -0.29 6.55
CA ASP A 231 1.31 0.44 7.72
C ASP A 231 2.83 0.61 7.57
N LEU A 232 3.53 -0.50 7.29
CA LEU A 232 4.99 -0.48 7.14
C LEU A 232 5.44 0.43 6.00
N LEU A 233 4.79 0.35 4.84
CA LEU A 233 5.12 1.18 3.68
C LEU A 233 4.86 2.66 3.99
N VAL A 234 3.69 3.01 4.54
CA VAL A 234 3.37 4.39 4.99
C VAL A 234 4.47 4.92 5.89
N GLY A 235 4.81 4.14 6.92
CA GLY A 235 5.79 4.55 7.91
C GLY A 235 7.21 4.71 7.32
N CYS A 236 7.60 3.88 6.35
CA CYS A 236 8.87 4.03 5.63
C CYS A 236 8.92 5.29 4.77
N PHE A 237 7.91 5.52 3.93
CA PHE A 237 7.85 6.72 3.09
C PHE A 237 7.82 7.99 3.93
N ARG A 238 6.99 8.00 4.98
CA ARG A 238 6.92 9.09 5.96
C ARG A 238 8.26 9.36 6.61
N THR A 239 9.02 8.33 6.97
CA THR A 239 10.35 8.48 7.58
C THR A 239 11.34 9.18 6.64
N LEU A 240 11.23 8.95 5.33
CA LEU A 240 12.13 9.54 4.32
C LEU A 240 11.68 10.93 3.82
N LEU A 241 10.37 11.18 3.78
CA LEU A 241 9.77 12.43 3.27
C LEU A 241 9.42 13.43 4.38
N GLY A 242 9.31 12.95 5.62
CA GLY A 242 9.02 13.73 6.81
C GLY A 242 10.24 13.83 7.73
N VAL A 243 10.00 13.77 9.03
CA VAL A 243 11.06 13.78 10.05
C VAL A 243 11.26 12.37 10.56
N ALA A 244 12.46 11.82 10.39
CA ALA A 244 12.80 10.52 10.95
C ALA A 244 12.84 10.61 12.48
N THR A 245 11.97 9.88 13.16
CA THR A 245 11.86 9.91 14.63
C THR A 245 12.73 8.88 15.34
N LYS A 246 13.18 7.83 14.65
CA LYS A 246 14.03 6.78 15.24
C LYS A 246 15.05 6.24 14.22
N PRO A 247 16.31 5.95 14.64
CA PRO A 247 17.35 5.39 13.76
C PRO A 247 16.93 4.08 13.08
N ILE A 248 16.32 3.16 13.82
CA ILE A 248 15.84 1.88 13.26
C ILE A 248 14.80 2.06 12.14
N HIS A 249 13.93 3.07 12.22
CA HIS A 249 12.97 3.35 11.15
C HIS A 249 13.67 3.88 9.90
N ALA A 250 14.73 4.67 10.05
CA ALA A 250 15.53 5.15 8.92
C ALA A 250 16.28 4.01 8.22
N GLN A 251 16.73 3.00 8.97
CA GLN A 251 17.33 1.78 8.42
C GLN A 251 16.27 0.96 7.67
N LEU A 252 15.12 0.70 8.28
CA LEU A 252 14.01 -0.01 7.65
C LEU A 252 13.53 0.65 6.35
N ALA A 253 13.56 1.98 6.28
CA ALA A 253 13.13 2.70 5.09
C ALA A 253 14.15 2.65 3.92
N TYR A 254 15.34 2.05 4.10
CA TYR A 254 16.36 2.00 3.05
C TYR A 254 15.87 1.46 1.69
N PRO A 255 15.07 0.37 1.62
CA PRO A 255 14.56 -0.13 0.33
C PRO A 255 13.68 0.91 -0.38
N VAL A 256 12.87 1.65 0.39
CA VAL A 256 11.99 2.72 -0.13
C VAL A 256 12.81 3.93 -0.60
N ARG A 257 13.97 4.20 0.01
CA ARG A 257 14.86 5.30 -0.41
C ARG A 257 15.30 5.15 -1.86
N GLN A 258 15.66 3.94 -2.28
CA GLN A 258 16.08 3.68 -3.66
C GLN A 258 14.96 4.00 -4.67
N LEU A 259 13.71 3.72 -4.30
CA LEU A 259 12.54 4.08 -5.10
C LEU A 259 12.36 5.60 -5.18
N LEU A 260 12.43 6.29 -4.04
CA LEU A 260 12.28 7.75 -3.98
C LEU A 260 13.38 8.50 -4.72
N ASP A 261 14.63 8.06 -4.63
CA ASP A 261 15.75 8.71 -5.32
C ASP A 261 15.59 8.61 -6.84
N ARG A 262 15.10 7.46 -7.35
CA ARG A 262 14.76 7.30 -8.77
C ARG A 262 13.62 8.22 -9.19
N TYR A 263 12.59 8.36 -8.36
CA TYR A 263 11.48 9.27 -8.61
C TYR A 263 11.95 10.72 -8.70
N ARG A 264 12.77 11.16 -7.73
CA ARG A 264 13.35 12.51 -7.68
C ARG A 264 14.29 12.82 -8.83
N ALA A 265 14.91 11.79 -9.43
CA ALA A 265 15.77 11.95 -10.59
C ALA A 265 15.01 12.30 -11.90
N GLY A 266 13.68 12.36 -11.83
CA GLY A 266 12.82 12.92 -12.88
C GLY A 266 12.27 11.89 -13.87
N TRP A 267 11.31 12.35 -14.68
CA TRP A 267 10.53 11.51 -15.58
C TRP A 267 11.38 10.70 -16.57
N ALA A 268 12.47 11.28 -17.08
CA ALA A 268 13.37 10.61 -18.02
C ALA A 268 13.98 9.31 -17.44
N ARG A 269 14.35 9.32 -16.15
CA ARG A 269 14.87 8.13 -15.47
C ARG A 269 13.76 7.16 -15.07
N MET A 270 12.59 7.68 -14.70
CA MET A 270 11.42 6.85 -14.34
C MET A 270 10.80 6.13 -15.55
N ARG A 271 10.86 6.70 -16.75
CA ARG A 271 10.29 6.08 -17.97
C ARG A 271 10.85 4.69 -18.25
N ASN A 272 12.12 4.47 -17.93
CA ASN A 272 12.82 3.20 -18.09
C ASN A 272 12.96 2.40 -16.79
N SER A 273 12.45 2.93 -15.67
CA SER A 273 12.45 2.25 -14.38
C SER A 273 11.44 1.10 -14.38
N ARG A 274 11.78 0.04 -13.65
CA ARG A 274 10.86 -1.07 -13.36
C ARG A 274 9.71 -0.69 -12.44
N TRP A 275 9.79 0.47 -11.78
CA TRP A 275 8.74 1.03 -10.91
C TRP A 275 7.97 2.17 -11.60
N ARG A 276 7.95 2.20 -12.93
CA ARG A 276 7.17 3.20 -13.67
C ARG A 276 5.69 3.04 -13.30
N ASN A 277 5.02 4.16 -12.98
CA ASN A 277 3.59 4.22 -12.62
C ASN A 277 3.22 3.32 -11.43
N ALA A 278 4.13 3.18 -10.45
CA ALA A 278 3.93 2.35 -9.26
C ALA A 278 3.83 3.14 -7.95
N PHE A 279 4.28 4.39 -7.94
CA PHE A 279 4.29 5.30 -6.79
C PHE A 279 4.24 6.76 -7.27
#